data_AF-A0A3C1ZJH7-F1
#
_entry.id   AF-A0A3C1ZJH7-F1
#
_cell.length_a   1.000
_cell.length_b   1.000
_cell.length_c   1.000
_cell.angle_alpha   90.00
_cell.angle_beta   90.00
_cell.angle_gamma   90.00
#
_symmetry.space_group_name_H-M   'P 1'
#
loop_
_entity.id
_entity.type
_entity.pdbx_description
1 polymer ?
#
loop_
_entity_poly.entity_id
_entity_poly.type
_entity_poly.pdbx_seq_one_letter_code
_entity_poly.pdbx_strand_id
1 'polypeptide(L)' 'MKVLNRYSVGTGDRFGRQGEAQLHAFELLAARGVEASIVWNKSNREHLLIGTGPEDQRAASDAAVKARAYKG' A
#
# COMPACT_ATOMS: atom_id res chain seq x y z
N MET A 1 -7.77 13.58 10.41
CA MET A 1 -6.56 12.80 10.78
C MET A 1 -6.79 11.37 10.34
N LYS A 2 -5.86 10.74 9.60
CA LYS A 2 -6.00 9.30 9.26
C LYS A 2 -5.72 8.49 10.53
N VAL A 3 -6.59 7.55 10.85
CA VAL A 3 -6.44 6.66 12.02
C VAL A 3 -5.63 5.45 11.57
N LEU A 4 -4.56 5.14 12.31
CA LEU A 4 -3.80 3.91 12.12
C LEU A 4 -4.27 2.88 13.15
N ASN A 5 -4.32 1.62 12.72
CA ASN A 5 -4.52 0.49 13.62
C ASN A 5 -3.32 0.36 14.57
N ARG A 6 -3.50 -0.45 15.63
CA ARG A 6 -2.41 -0.78 16.58
C ARG A 6 -1.15 -1.27 15.86
N TYR A 7 -1.33 -2.01 14.77
CA TYR A 7 -0.26 -2.51 13.93
C TYR A 7 -0.29 -1.84 12.56
N SER A 8 0.89 -1.69 11.96
CA SER A 8 1.04 -1.27 10.57
C SER A 8 2.18 -2.03 9.91
N VAL A 9 2.12 -2.20 8.60
CA VAL A 9 3.18 -2.81 7.82
C VAL A 9 3.55 -1.89 6.67
N GLY A 10 4.82 -1.52 6.62
CA GLY A 10 5.40 -0.78 5.51
C GLY A 10 5.52 -1.67 4.28
N THR A 11 4.82 -1.33 3.20
CA THR A 11 4.82 -2.09 1.95
C THR A 11 5.49 -1.28 0.84
N GLY A 12 6.58 -1.82 0.31
CA GLY A 12 7.26 -1.26 -0.85
C GLY A 12 6.67 -1.79 -2.14
N ASP A 13 6.43 -0.91 -3.12
CA ASP A 13 6.05 -1.30 -4.48
C ASP A 13 6.85 -0.47 -5.49
N ARG A 14 8.10 -0.89 -5.71
CA ARG A 14 9.03 -0.15 -6.56
C ARG A 14 8.50 0.10 -7.96
N PHE A 15 7.65 -0.80 -8.47
CA PHE A 15 7.17 -0.79 -9.85
C PHE A 15 5.68 -0.46 -9.99
N GLY A 16 4.95 -0.24 -8.89
CA GLY A 16 3.52 0.07 -8.91
C GLY A 16 2.62 -1.07 -9.41
N ARG A 17 3.01 -2.33 -9.19
CA ARG A 17 2.32 -3.53 -9.72
C ARG A 17 1.88 -4.54 -8.66
N GLN A 18 2.21 -4.28 -7.39
CA GLN A 18 2.00 -5.22 -6.30
C GLN A 18 0.83 -4.81 -5.40
N GLY A 19 0.30 -3.59 -5.55
CA GLY A 19 -0.68 -3.05 -4.63
C GLY A 19 -1.93 -3.91 -4.41
N GLU A 20 -2.52 -4.49 -5.45
CA GLU A 20 -3.71 -5.35 -5.29
C GLU A 20 -3.40 -6.62 -4.48
N ALA A 21 -2.24 -7.24 -4.73
CA ALA A 21 -1.81 -8.44 -3.99
C ALA A 21 -1.46 -8.10 -2.54
N GLN A 22 -0.85 -6.93 -2.30
CA GLN A 22 -0.58 -6.45 -0.95
C GLN A 22 -1.89 -6.23 -0.18
N LEU A 23 -2.86 -5.53 -0.77
CA LEU A 23 -4.18 -5.33 -0.14
C LEU A 23 -4.91 -6.65 0.13
N HIS A 24 -4.81 -7.62 -0.77
CA HIS A 24 -5.37 -8.95 -0.54
C HIS A 24 -4.77 -9.63 0.71
N ALA A 25 -3.47 -9.44 0.97
CA ALA A 25 -2.87 -9.95 2.21
C ALA A 25 -3.44 -9.28 3.47
N PHE A 26 -3.80 -7.99 3.41
CA PHE A 26 -4.45 -7.29 4.52
C PHE A 26 -5.89 -7.74 4.74
N GLU A 27 -6.64 -8.01 3.67
CA GLU A 27 -7.97 -8.63 3.76
C GLU A 27 -7.89 -10.01 4.44
N LEU A 28 -6.88 -10.81 4.10
CA LEU A 28 -6.62 -12.10 4.73
C LEU A 28 -6.15 -12.00 6.18
N LEU A 29 -5.49 -10.92 6.58
CA LEU A 29 -5.17 -10.63 7.99
C LEU A 29 -6.45 -10.28 8.76
N ALA A 30 -7.27 -9.39 8.21
CA ALA A 30 -8.54 -8.99 8.81
C ALA A 30 -9.49 -10.19 8.98
N ALA A 31 -9.57 -11.07 7.97
CA ALA A 31 -10.34 -12.31 8.05
C ALA A 31 -9.88 -13.29 9.16
N ARG A 32 -8.64 -13.15 9.63
CA ARG A 32 -8.08 -13.90 10.76
C ARG A 32 -8.16 -13.13 12.10
N GLY A 33 -8.88 -12.01 12.14
CA GLY A 33 -9.05 -11.18 13.33
C GLY A 33 -7.86 -10.27 13.65
N VAL A 34 -6.93 -10.08 12.71
CA VAL A 34 -5.78 -9.19 12.87
C VAL A 34 -5.97 -7.94 12.02
N GLU A 35 -6.17 -6.80 12.66
CA GLU A 35 -6.25 -5.50 11.98
C GLU A 35 -4.89 -4.80 11.95
N ALA A 36 -4.43 -4.43 10.76
CA ALA A 36 -3.21 -3.68 10.54
C ALA A 36 -3.43 -2.64 9.44
N SER A 37 -2.73 -1.51 9.49
CA SER A 37 -2.76 -0.50 8.43
C SER A 37 -1.66 -0.73 7.41
N ILE A 38 -2.00 -0.71 6.12
CA ILE A 38 -1.01 -0.71 5.04
C ILE A 38 -0.36 0.66 4.93
N VAL A 39 0.97 0.70 4.85
CA VAL A 39 1.74 1.93 4.72
C VAL A 39 2.62 1.84 3.48
N TRP A 40 2.20 2.48 2.41
CA TRP A 40 2.94 2.53 1.15
C TRP A 40 4.25 3.29 1.32
N ASN A 41 5.37 2.65 1.01
CA ASN A 41 6.70 3.23 1.19
C ASN A 41 7.54 3.11 -0.09
N LYS A 42 8.17 4.20 -0.49
CA LYS A 42 9.20 4.19 -1.54
C LYS A 42 10.20 5.29 -1.23
N SER A 43 11.48 4.92 -1.12
CA SER A 43 12.54 5.87 -0.80
C SER A 43 12.83 6.80 -1.99
N ASN A 44 13.37 7.99 -1.72
CA ASN A 44 13.82 8.91 -2.78
C ASN A 44 14.80 8.23 -3.76
N ARG A 45 15.70 7.37 -3.24
CA ARG A 45 16.62 6.60 -4.09
C ARG A 45 15.88 5.66 -5.05
N GLU A 46 14.82 5.00 -4.60
CA GLU A 46 14.01 4.13 -5.46
C GLU A 46 13.22 4.91 -6.50
N HIS A 47 12.74 6.10 -6.16
CA HIS A 47 12.13 7.02 -7.11
C HIS A 47 13.10 7.39 -8.23
N LEU A 48 14.32 7.82 -7.88
CA LEU A 48 15.35 8.18 -8.86
C LEU A 48 15.79 7.01 -9.74
N LEU A 49 15.96 5.81 -9.16
CA LEU A 49 16.38 4.63 -9.94
C LEU A 49 15.34 4.17 -10.96
N ILE A 50 14.06 4.37 -10.67
CA ILE A 50 12.95 3.94 -11.55
C ILE A 50 12.47 5.06 -12.47
N GLY A 51 12.79 6.33 -12.15
CA GLY A 51 12.29 7.49 -12.87
C GLY A 51 10.81 7.78 -12.53
N THR A 52 10.47 7.76 -11.25
CA THR A 52 9.10 8.01 -10.75
C THR A 52 9.15 9.01 -9.59
N GLY A 53 8.03 9.67 -9.29
CA GLY A 53 7.86 10.59 -8.15
C GLY A 53 6.88 10.06 -7.08
N PRO A 54 6.79 10.73 -5.92
CA PRO A 54 5.82 10.39 -4.86
C PRO A 54 4.35 10.33 -5.36
N GLU A 55 4.01 11.15 -6.35
CA GLU A 55 2.72 11.16 -7.03
C GLU A 55 2.40 9.85 -7.76
N ASP A 56 3.41 9.20 -8.36
CA ASP A 56 3.23 7.90 -9.01
C ASP A 56 2.91 6.81 -7.98
N GLN A 57 3.62 6.84 -6.84
CA GLN A 57 3.32 5.92 -5.73
C GLN A 57 1.90 6.14 -5.23
N ARG A 58 1.48 7.40 -5.05
CA ARG A 58 0.12 7.75 -4.63
C ARG A 58 -0.91 7.24 -5.64
N ALA A 59 -0.70 7.47 -6.93
CA ALA A 59 -1.61 7.03 -7.99
C ALA A 59 -1.73 5.50 -8.04
N ALA A 60 -0.61 4.77 -7.93
CA ALA A 60 -0.61 3.32 -7.89
C ALA A 60 -1.35 2.76 -6.67
N SER A 61 -1.14 3.35 -5.49
CA SER A 61 -1.84 2.97 -4.26
C SER A 61 -3.35 3.25 -4.36
N ASP A 62 -3.75 4.41 -4.87
CA ASP A 62 -5.17 4.76 -5.07
C ASP A 62 -5.84 3.81 -6.09
N ALA A 63 -5.14 3.45 -7.17
CA ALA A 63 -5.62 2.50 -8.17
C ALA A 63 -5.85 1.10 -7.56
N ALA A 64 -4.90 0.62 -6.75
CA ALA A 64 -5.04 -0.68 -6.06
C ALA A 64 -6.22 -0.69 -5.08
N VAL A 65 -6.37 0.37 -4.28
CA VAL A 65 -7.50 0.53 -3.34
C VAL A 65 -8.83 0.50 -4.11
N LYS A 66 -8.92 1.22 -5.23
CA LYS A 66 -10.10 1.22 -6.09
C LYS A 66 -10.39 -0.15 -6.71
N ALA A 67 -9.37 -0.82 -7.26
CA ALA A 67 -9.51 -2.11 -7.94
C ALA A 67 -10.01 -3.23 -7.02
N ARG A 68 -9.64 -3.18 -5.72
CA ARG A 68 -10.09 -4.13 -4.70
C ARG A 68 -11.36 -3.68 -3.95
N ALA A 69 -11.86 -2.47 -4.21
CA ALA A 69 -12.88 -1.83 -3.37
C ALA A 69 -12.52 -1.87 -1.88
N TYR A 70 -11.22 -1.74 -1.59
CA TYR A 70 -10.65 -1.94 -0.27
C TYR A 70 -11.09 -0.81 0.68
N LYS A 71 -11.53 -1.16 1.89
CA LYS A 71 -12.20 -0.24 2.83
C LYS A 71 -11.39 0.07 4.11
N GLY A 72 -10.19 -0.50 4.26
CA GLY A 72 -9.37 -0.40 5.48
C GLY A 72 -8.20 0.58 5.37
#